data_AF-A0A1Y3AUF0-F1
#
_entry.id   AF-A0A1Y3AUF0-F1
#
_cell.length_a   1.000
_cell.length_b   1.000
_cell.length_c   1.000
_cell.angle_alpha   90.00
_cell.angle_beta   90.00
_cell.angle_gamma   90.00
#
_symmetry.space_group_name_H-M   'P 1'
#
loop_
_entity.id
_entity.type
_entity.pdbx_description
1 polymer ?
#
loop_
_entity_poly.entity_id
_entity_poly.type
_entity_poly.pdbx_seq_one_letter_code
_entity_poly.pdbx_strand_id
1 'polypeptide(L)'
;MHHIRDCLPELKTRVNMLISQFQSVMNSYGMAIDDKGQTLLQIITKFASSYCSTIEGTANNIETAELCGGARICYIFHETFSRTLDSIHPLSGLTTIDILTAIRNATVSVE
;
A
#
# COMPACT_ATOMS: atom_id res chain seq x y z
N MET A 1 -9.12 64.53 6.20
CA MET A 1 -10.12 63.52 5.80
C MET A 1 -9.88 62.88 4.42
N HIS A 2 -8.86 63.26 3.65
CA HIS A 2 -8.54 62.60 2.36
C HIS A 2 -7.74 61.31 2.56
N HIS A 3 -6.66 61.33 3.36
CA HIS A 3 -5.81 60.16 3.62
C HIS A 3 -6.56 58.87 4.01
N ILE A 4 -7.55 58.95 4.91
CA ILE A 4 -8.35 57.77 5.30
C ILE A 4 -9.11 57.23 4.08
N ARG A 5 -9.67 58.13 3.26
CA ARG A 5 -10.45 57.77 2.08
C ARG A 5 -9.57 57.14 0.99
N ASP A 6 -8.31 57.56 0.90
CA ASP A 6 -7.33 57.05 -0.06
C ASP A 6 -6.82 55.65 0.31
N CYS A 7 -6.79 55.29 1.61
CA CYS A 7 -6.37 53.97 2.08
C CYS A 7 -7.48 52.90 2.07
N LEU A 8 -8.75 53.28 2.04
CA LEU A 8 -9.89 52.34 2.05
C LEU A 8 -9.95 51.38 0.84
N PRO A 9 -9.66 51.81 -0.41
CA PRO A 9 -9.64 50.91 -1.57
C PRO A 9 -8.58 49.81 -1.46
N GLU A 10 -7.39 50.16 -0.97
CA GLU A 10 -6.30 49.20 -0.76
C GLU A 10 -6.68 48.19 0.32
N LEU A 11 -7.22 48.66 1.45
CA LEU A 11 -7.74 47.79 2.50
C LEU A 11 -8.82 46.84 1.97
N LYS A 12 -9.78 47.34 1.18
CA LYS A 12 -10.83 46.52 0.57
C LYS A 12 -10.25 45.44 -0.35
N THR A 13 -9.27 45.80 -1.17
CA THR A 13 -8.57 44.86 -2.06
C THR A 13 -7.89 43.75 -1.25
N ARG A 14 -7.16 44.11 -0.19
CA ARG A 14 -6.50 43.16 0.70
C ARG A 14 -7.50 42.24 1.41
N VAL A 15 -8.61 42.78 1.91
CA VAL A 15 -9.68 41.99 2.55
C VAL A 15 -10.29 41.01 1.56
N ASN A 16 -10.60 41.43 0.33
CA ASN A 16 -11.15 40.54 -0.69
C ASN A 16 -10.17 39.42 -1.08
N MET A 17 -8.88 39.74 -1.17
CA MET A 17 -7.82 38.75 -1.40
C MET A 17 -7.78 37.71 -0.28
N LEU A 18 -7.83 38.15 0.99
CA LEU A 18 -7.87 37.26 2.14
C LEU A 18 -9.14 36.41 2.18
N ILE A 19 -10.31 36.98 1.85
CA ILE A 19 -11.57 36.23 1.76
C ILE A 19 -11.45 35.11 0.71
N SER A 20 -10.93 35.42 -0.48
CA SER A 20 -10.73 34.43 -1.54
C SER A 20 -9.75 33.32 -1.12
N GLN A 21 -8.65 33.70 -0.45
CA GLN A 21 -7.69 32.75 0.09
C GLN A 21 -8.32 31.82 1.13
N PHE A 22 -9.08 32.38 2.09
CA PHE A 22 -9.74 31.58 3.12
C PHE A 22 -10.87 30.72 2.58
N GLN A 23 -11.58 31.17 1.54
CA GLN A 23 -12.56 30.34 0.82
C GLN A 23 -11.89 29.15 0.12
N SER A 24 -10.72 29.34 -0.49
CA SER A 24 -9.95 28.24 -1.08
C SER A 24 -9.53 27.21 -0.03
N VAL A 25 -9.07 27.67 1.14
CA VAL A 25 -8.73 26.78 2.27
C VAL A 25 -9.98 26.06 2.79
N MET A 26 -11.11 26.76 2.94
CA MET A 26 -12.37 26.15 3.39
C MET A 26 -12.86 25.07 2.43
N ASN A 27 -12.78 25.33 1.12
CA ASN A 27 -13.14 24.35 0.09
C ASN A 27 -12.25 23.11 0.12
N SER A 28 -10.99 23.23 0.57
CA SER A 28 -10.08 22.07 0.70
C SER A 28 -10.48 21.11 1.83
N TYR A 29 -11.17 21.60 2.87
CA TYR A 29 -11.71 20.77 3.95
C TYR A 29 -13.00 20.06 3.57
N GLY A 30 -13.72 20.58 2.57
CA GLY A 30 -15.01 20.07 2.14
C GLY A 30 -16.16 20.56 3.03
N MET A 31 -17.23 19.75 3.08
CA MET A 31 -18.46 20.09 3.81
C MET A 31 -18.35 19.70 5.29
N ALA A 32 -19.10 20.41 6.13
CA ALA A 32 -19.27 20.00 7.53
C ALA A 32 -19.92 18.60 7.59
N ILE A 33 -19.47 17.80 8.55
CA ILE A 33 -20.00 16.44 8.78
C ILE A 33 -21.21 16.54 9.71
N ASP A 34 -22.40 16.32 9.16
CA ASP A 34 -23.65 16.30 9.92
C ASP A 34 -23.83 14.99 10.72
N ASP A 35 -23.67 13.84 10.05
CA ASP A 35 -23.70 12.51 10.69
C ASP A 35 -22.30 11.89 10.74
N LYS A 36 -21.71 11.91 11.94
CA LYS A 36 -20.39 11.33 12.21
C LYS A 36 -20.37 9.81 12.08
N GLY A 37 -21.45 9.12 12.47
CA GLY A 37 -21.55 7.66 12.41
C GLY A 37 -21.60 7.16 10.97
N GLN A 38 -22.48 7.75 10.16
CA GLN A 38 -22.57 7.45 8.74
C GLN A 38 -21.26 7.76 8.01
N THR A 39 -20.66 8.91 8.28
CA THR A 39 -19.40 9.32 7.64
C THR A 39 -18.25 8.38 7.98
N LEU A 40 -18.13 7.96 9.26
CA LEU A 40 -17.13 6.98 9.67
C LEU A 40 -17.29 5.66 8.91
N LEU A 41 -18.52 5.15 8.81
CA LEU A 41 -18.81 3.93 8.05
C LEU A 41 -18.42 4.09 6.59
N GLN A 42 -18.77 5.20 5.93
CA GLN A 42 -18.38 5.47 4.55
C GLN A 42 -16.86 5.47 4.35
N ILE A 43 -16.11 6.07 5.28
CA ILE A 43 -14.64 6.08 5.24
C ILE A 43 -14.09 4.65 5.33
N ILE A 44 -14.58 3.86 6.28
CA ILE A 44 -14.16 2.46 6.47
C ILE A 44 -14.48 1.62 5.23
N THR A 45 -15.71 1.75 4.69
CA THR A 45 -16.13 1.01 3.50
C THR A 45 -15.28 1.38 2.29
N LYS A 46 -15.01 2.68 2.07
CA LYS A 46 -14.17 3.15 0.97
C LYS A 46 -12.74 2.65 1.10
N PHE A 47 -12.18 2.68 2.32
CA PHE A 47 -10.85 2.14 2.59
C PHE A 47 -10.78 0.64 2.30
N ALA A 48 -11.71 -0.15 2.84
CA ALA A 48 -11.75 -1.61 2.64
C ALA A 48 -11.88 -1.98 1.15
N SER A 49 -12.78 -1.30 0.42
CA SER A 49 -12.93 -1.51 -1.03
C SER A 49 -11.66 -1.16 -1.81
N SER A 50 -11.01 -0.04 -1.48
CA SER A 50 -9.75 0.36 -2.10
C SER A 50 -8.62 -0.63 -1.79
N TYR A 51 -8.57 -1.14 -0.56
CA TYR A 51 -7.59 -2.14 -0.13
C TYR A 51 -7.75 -3.45 -0.93
N CYS A 52 -8.97 -3.99 -1.00
CA CYS A 52 -9.24 -5.19 -1.80
C CYS A 52 -8.88 -4.98 -3.28
N SER A 53 -9.30 -3.84 -3.86
CA SER A 53 -9.00 -3.52 -5.27
C SER A 53 -7.49 -3.41 -5.54
N THR A 54 -6.71 -2.96 -4.56
CA THR A 54 -5.24 -2.89 -4.66
C THR A 54 -4.62 -4.28 -4.68
N ILE A 55 -5.13 -5.21 -3.86
CA ILE A 55 -4.69 -6.60 -3.87
C ILE A 55 -5.13 -7.31 -5.16
N GLU A 56 -6.34 -7.07 -5.63
CA GLU A 56 -6.86 -7.69 -6.86
C GLU A 56 -6.23 -7.11 -8.14
N GLY A 57 -5.62 -5.93 -8.07
CA GLY A 57 -5.06 -5.24 -9.23
C GLY A 57 -6.11 -4.48 -10.06
N THR A 58 -7.26 -4.17 -9.47
CA THR A 58 -8.40 -3.47 -10.10
C THR A 58 -8.56 -2.03 -9.60
N ALA A 59 -7.61 -1.53 -8.81
CA ALA A 59 -7.61 -0.16 -8.31
C ALA A 59 -7.53 0.87 -9.46
N ASN A 60 -8.26 1.98 -9.35
CA ASN A 60 -8.29 3.01 -10.40
C ASN A 60 -6.98 3.81 -10.51
N ASN A 61 -6.26 4.00 -9.40
CA ASN A 61 -5.01 4.73 -9.35
C ASN A 61 -3.89 3.74 -8.98
N ILE A 62 -3.37 3.06 -9.98
CA ILE A 62 -2.28 2.09 -9.81
C ILE A 62 -0.95 2.86 -9.84
N GLU A 63 -0.11 2.65 -8.82
CA GLU A 63 1.25 3.16 -8.80
C GLU A 63 2.10 2.44 -9.86
N THR A 64 2.73 3.20 -10.74
CA THR A 64 3.52 2.67 -11.87
C THR A 64 5.03 2.71 -11.63
N ALA A 65 5.47 3.22 -10.48
CA ALA A 65 6.88 3.30 -10.12
C ALA A 65 7.46 1.93 -9.76
N GLU A 66 6.67 1.06 -9.13
CA GLU A 66 7.09 -0.27 -8.70
C GLU A 66 5.97 -1.30 -8.78
N LEU A 67 6.35 -2.57 -8.73
CA LEU A 67 5.39 -3.67 -8.66
C LEU A 67 4.78 -3.72 -7.26
N CYS A 68 3.49 -3.44 -7.16
CA CYS A 68 2.74 -3.41 -5.89
C CYS A 68 1.49 -4.31 -5.93
N GLY A 69 0.79 -4.42 -4.79
CA GLY A 69 -0.48 -5.15 -4.69
C GLY A 69 -0.38 -6.64 -5.03
N GLY A 70 -1.41 -7.19 -5.70
CA GLY A 70 -1.47 -8.60 -6.07
C GLY A 70 -0.36 -9.06 -7.00
N ALA A 71 0.05 -8.20 -7.95
CA ALA A 71 1.12 -8.54 -8.88
C ALA A 71 2.46 -8.74 -8.14
N ARG A 72 2.73 -7.93 -7.10
CA ARG A 72 3.91 -8.11 -6.26
C ARG A 72 3.87 -9.41 -5.48
N ILE A 73 2.72 -9.77 -4.94
CA ILE A 73 2.51 -11.06 -4.25
C ILE A 73 2.76 -12.21 -5.23
N CYS A 74 2.22 -12.13 -6.44
CA CYS A 74 2.44 -13.13 -7.49
C CYS A 74 3.93 -13.30 -7.81
N TYR A 75 4.66 -12.20 -7.95
CA TYR A 75 6.11 -12.22 -8.16
C TYR A 75 6.88 -12.89 -7.01
N ILE A 76 6.49 -12.64 -5.76
CA ILE A 76 7.12 -13.30 -4.61
C ILE A 76 7.00 -14.82 -4.73
N PHE A 77 5.82 -15.33 -5.09
CA PHE A 77 5.62 -16.78 -5.18
C PHE A 77 6.26 -17.42 -6.42
N HIS A 78 6.22 -16.76 -7.56
CA HIS A 78 6.68 -17.37 -8.81
C HIS A 78 8.16 -17.10 -9.10
N GLU A 79 8.68 -15.93 -8.73
CA GLU A 79 10.08 -15.59 -9.01
C GLU A 79 10.95 -15.78 -7.77
N THR A 80 10.56 -15.24 -6.63
CA THR A 80 11.44 -15.28 -5.44
C THR A 80 11.43 -16.67 -4.81
N PHE A 81 10.24 -17.21 -4.54
CA PHE A 81 10.08 -18.50 -3.88
C PHE A 81 10.51 -19.66 -4.78
N SER A 82 10.11 -19.68 -6.06
CA SER A 82 10.56 -20.72 -7.00
C SER A 82 12.07 -20.77 -7.11
N ARG A 83 12.74 -19.63 -7.35
CA ARG A 83 14.21 -19.60 -7.43
C ARG A 83 14.87 -20.07 -6.13
N THR A 84 14.27 -19.75 -4.99
CA THR A 84 14.77 -20.22 -3.69
C THR A 84 14.66 -21.74 -3.60
N LEU A 85 13.53 -22.33 -3.99
CA LEU A 85 13.38 -23.80 -4.03
C LEU A 85 14.36 -24.45 -5.01
N ASP A 86 14.52 -23.90 -6.21
CA ASP A 86 15.42 -24.44 -7.23
C ASP A 86 16.90 -24.39 -6.79
N SER A 87 17.24 -23.46 -5.90
CA SER A 87 18.58 -23.37 -5.32
C SER A 87 18.88 -24.46 -4.28
N ILE A 88 17.86 -25.15 -3.77
CA ILE A 88 18.01 -26.23 -2.79
C ILE A 88 18.32 -27.52 -3.53
N HIS A 89 19.57 -27.97 -3.45
CA HIS A 89 19.98 -29.23 -4.06
C HIS A 89 19.30 -30.42 -3.35
N PRO A 90 18.53 -31.27 -4.05
CA PRO A 90 17.70 -32.30 -3.43
C PRO A 90 18.51 -33.42 -2.76
N LEU A 91 19.75 -33.62 -3.19
CA LEU A 91 20.68 -34.59 -2.61
C LEU A 91 21.75 -33.94 -1.74
N SER A 92 21.58 -32.67 -1.37
CA SER A 92 22.51 -32.00 -0.46
C SER A 92 22.60 -32.78 0.86
N GLY A 93 23.82 -33.07 1.32
CA GLY A 93 24.04 -33.85 2.54
C GLY A 93 23.84 -35.37 2.41
N LEU A 94 23.51 -35.89 1.22
CA LEU A 94 23.43 -37.33 0.96
C LEU A 94 24.69 -37.81 0.23
N THR A 95 25.68 -38.29 0.97
CA THR A 95 26.86 -38.90 0.36
C THR A 95 26.62 -40.39 0.06
N THR A 96 27.33 -40.94 -0.92
CA THR A 96 27.28 -42.37 -1.23
C THR A 96 27.64 -43.23 -0.02
N ILE A 97 28.57 -42.76 0.83
CA ILE A 97 28.97 -43.47 2.05
C ILE A 97 27.81 -43.51 3.05
N ASP A 98 27.08 -42.41 3.23
CA ASP A 98 25.92 -42.36 4.13
C ASP A 98 24.82 -43.32 3.66
N ILE A 99 24.56 -43.35 2.35
CA ILE A 99 23.56 -44.25 1.74
C ILE A 99 23.96 -45.72 1.96
N LEU A 100 25.20 -46.09 1.64
CA LEU A 100 25.68 -47.47 1.82
C LEU A 100 25.68 -47.90 3.30
N THR A 101 26.04 -46.98 4.19
CA THR A 101 26.04 -47.21 5.65
C THR A 101 24.61 -47.44 6.16
N ALA A 102 23.64 -46.62 5.72
CA ALA A 102 22.23 -46.80 6.06
C ALA A 102 21.68 -48.15 5.57
N ILE A 103 22.00 -48.56 4.34
CA ILE A 103 21.60 -49.87 3.79
C ILE A 103 22.14 -51.02 4.64
N ARG A 104 23.41 -50.97 5.02
CA ARG A 104 24.04 -52.01 5.85
C ARG A 104 23.36 -52.11 7.21
N ASN A 105 23.08 -50.99 7.86
CA ASN A 105 22.40 -50.96 9.16
C ASN A 105 20.95 -51.48 9.08
N ALA A 106 20.23 -51.14 8.01
CA ALA A 106 18.88 -51.63 7.79
C ALA A 106 18.83 -53.15 7.56
N THR A 107 19.85 -53.72 6.91
CA THR A 107 19.93 -55.17 6.64
C THR A 107 20.32 -55.98 7.89
N VAL A 108 21.18 -55.43 8.74
CA VAL A 108 21.62 -56.07 10.01
C VAL A 108 20.50 -56.12 11.06
N SER A 109 19.47 -55.28 10.94
CA SER A 109 18.38 -55.21 11.93
C SER A 109 17.25 -56.24 11.67
N VAL A 110 17.39 -57.12 10.67
CA VAL A 110 16.34 -58.09 10.25
C VAL A 110 16.69 -59.54 10.61
N GLU A 111 17.80 -59.79 11.31
CA GLU A 111 18.12 -61.08 11.94
C GLU A 111 18.10 -60.96 13.48
#